data_AF-A0AAI8Y675-F1
#
_entry.id   AF-A0AAI8Y675-F1
#
_cell.length_a   1.000
_cell.length_b   1.000
_cell.length_c   1.000
_cell.angle_alpha   90.00
_cell.angle_beta   90.00
_cell.angle_gamma   90.00
#
_symmetry.space_group_name_H-M   'P 1'
#
loop_
_entity.id
_entity.type
_entity.pdbx_description
1 polymer ?
#
loop_
_entity_poly.entity_id
_entity_poly.type
_entity_poly.pdbx_seq_one_letter_code
_entity_poly.pdbx_strand_id
1 'polypeptide(L)' 'MIRIEAIWLATEPLDMRAGTDTVLARVVKVFGAARPHHAYLFTNKRATRIKVLVYPALATPGPR' A
#
# COMPACT_ATOMS: atom_id res chain seq x y z
N MET A 1 3.80 17.38 -5.31
CA MET A 1 2.44 16.86 -5.03
C MET A 1 2.35 15.44 -5.56
N ILE A 2 1.92 14.45 -4.77
CA ILE A 2 1.82 13.04 -5.21
C ILE A 2 0.45 12.84 -5.87
N ARG A 3 0.43 12.50 -7.17
CA ARG A 3 -0.81 12.15 -7.89
C ARG A 3 -1.26 10.75 -7.47
N ILE A 4 -2.50 10.63 -7.01
CA ILE A 4 -3.17 9.38 -6.66
C ILE A 4 -4.37 9.20 -7.59
N GLU A 5 -4.42 8.07 -8.28
CA GLU A 5 -5.47 7.73 -9.25
C GLU A 5 -6.54 6.83 -8.66
N ALA A 6 -6.19 6.01 -7.67
CA ALA A 6 -7.14 5.18 -6.95
C ALA A 6 -6.68 4.89 -5.52
N ILE A 7 -7.66 4.68 -4.64
CA ILE A 7 -7.46 4.22 -3.26
C ILE A 7 -8.15 2.87 -3.11
N TRP A 8 -7.42 1.88 -2.61
CA TRP A 8 -7.90 0.51 -2.42
C TRP A 8 -7.93 0.15 -0.94
N LEU A 9 -9.07 -0.33 -0.46
CA LEU A 9 -9.23 -0.77 0.93
C LEU A 9 -9.06 -2.28 1.03
N ALA A 10 -8.13 -2.72 1.86
CA ALA A 10 -8.03 -4.13 2.24
C ALA A 10 -9.10 -4.45 3.28
N THR A 11 -9.85 -5.54 3.08
CA THR A 11 -10.85 -6.02 4.02
C THR A 11 -10.24 -6.80 5.18
N GLU A 12 -9.07 -7.41 4.97
CA GLU A 12 -8.34 -8.10 6.02
C GLU A 12 -7.48 -7.12 6.85
N PRO A 13 -7.52 -7.21 8.19
CA PRO A 13 -6.77 -6.31 9.05
C PRO A 13 -5.26 -6.50 8.93
N LEU A 14 -4.52 -5.43 9.18
CA LEU A 14 -3.06 -5.38 9.19
C LEU A 14 -2.55 -5.18 10.63
N ASP A 15 -1.43 -5.83 10.97
CA ASP A 15 -0.68 -5.45 12.17
C ASP A 15 -0.09 -4.05 11.98
N MET A 16 -0.46 -3.12 12.84
CA MET A 16 0.01 -1.73 12.76
C MET A 16 1.53 -1.59 12.98
N ARG A 17 2.17 -2.62 13.56
CA ARG A 17 3.62 -2.69 13.73
C ARG A 17 4.36 -3.13 12.46
N ALA A 18 3.66 -3.61 11.44
CA ALA A 18 4.28 -4.06 10.19
C ALA A 18 5.08 -2.95 9.51
N GLY A 19 6.33 -3.20 9.13
CA GLY A 19 7.16 -2.26 8.36
C GLY A 19 6.74 -2.14 6.89
N THR A 20 7.38 -1.25 6.14
CA THR A 20 7.03 -0.97 4.73
C THR A 20 7.07 -2.21 3.84
N ASP A 21 8.10 -3.06 3.95
CA ASP A 21 8.24 -4.28 3.13
C ASP A 21 7.09 -5.27 3.38
N THR A 22 6.69 -5.43 4.64
CA THR A 22 5.56 -6.29 5.01
C THR A 22 4.24 -5.74 4.46
N VAL A 23 4.05 -4.41 4.50
CA VAL A 23 2.86 -3.78 3.93
C VAL A 23 2.85 -3.90 2.40
N LEU A 24 3.99 -3.75 1.74
CA LEU A 24 4.12 -3.94 0.30
C LEU A 24 3.83 -5.39 -0.10
N ALA A 25 4.40 -6.36 0.60
CA ALA A 25 4.11 -7.78 0.38
C ALA A 25 2.61 -8.08 0.59
N ARG A 26 1.98 -7.42 1.56
CA ARG A 26 0.53 -7.52 1.78
C ARG A 26 -0.27 -6.94 0.62
N VAL A 27 0.14 -5.80 0.06
CA VAL A 27 -0.48 -5.22 -1.13
C VAL A 27 -0.43 -6.20 -2.29
N VAL A 28 0.73 -6.80 -2.57
CA VAL A 28 0.89 -7.81 -3.63
C VAL A 28 0.01 -9.02 -3.36
N LYS A 29 -0.04 -9.51 -2.11
CA LYS A 29 -0.87 -10.65 -1.73
C LYS A 29 -2.37 -10.40 -1.91
N VAL A 30 -2.86 -9.20 -1.57
CA VAL A 30 -4.31 -8.90 -1.55
C VAL A 30 -4.81 -8.38 -2.91
N PHE A 31 -4.00 -7.54 -3.58
CA PHE A 31 -4.40 -6.83 -4.80
C PHE A 31 -3.67 -7.32 -6.05
N GLY A 32 -2.79 -8.31 -5.93
CA GLY A 32 -2.01 -8.90 -7.02
C GLY A 32 -0.75 -8.12 -7.40
N ALA A 33 -0.78 -6.80 -7.33
CA ALA A 33 0.37 -5.94 -7.61
C ALA A 33 0.25 -4.56 -6.95
N ALA A 34 1.40 -3.94 -6.66
CA ALA A 34 1.46 -2.53 -6.32
C ALA A 34 1.49 -1.69 -7.60
N ARG A 35 0.43 -0.92 -7.83
CA ARG A 35 0.25 -0.11 -9.05
C ARG A 35 0.81 1.31 -8.82
N PRO A 36 1.53 1.88 -9.79
CA PRO A 36 1.90 3.30 -9.79
C PRO A 36 0.72 4.22 -9.49
N HIS A 37 0.94 5.31 -8.76
CA HIS A 37 -0.09 6.30 -8.42
C HIS A 37 -1.28 5.74 -7.61
N HIS A 38 -1.13 4.61 -6.93
CA HIS A 38 -2.20 4.03 -6.11
C HIS A 38 -1.88 4.13 -4.62
N ALA A 39 -2.93 4.30 -3.82
CA ALA A 39 -2.85 4.22 -2.37
C ALA A 39 -3.58 2.96 -1.87
N TYR A 40 -3.00 2.30 -0.88
CA TYR A 40 -3.53 1.09 -0.29
C TYR A 40 -3.78 1.31 1.20
N LEU A 41 -5.03 1.17 1.59
CA LEU A 41 -5.55 1.46 2.91
C LEU A 41 -5.76 0.15 3.68
N PHE A 42 -5.25 0.12 4.91
CA PHE A 42 -5.40 -0.98 5.84
C PHE A 42 -5.89 -0.48 7.18
N THR A 43 -6.68 -1.30 7.86
CA THR A 43 -7.11 -1.05 9.24
C THR A 43 -6.49 -2.06 10.20
N ASN A 44 -6.42 -1.72 11.48
CA ASN A 44 -6.17 -2.73 12.50
C ASN A 44 -7.43 -3.59 12.74
N LYS A 45 -7.29 -4.70 13.47
CA LYS A 45 -8.41 -5.62 13.79
C LYS A 45 -9.64 -4.94 14.41
N ARG A 46 -9.46 -3.80 15.09
CA ARG A 46 -10.53 -3.04 15.75
C ARG A 46 -11.03 -1.86 14.91
N ALA A 47 -10.51 -1.66 13.70
CA ALA A 47 -10.78 -0.52 12.82
C ALA A 47 -10.61 0.87 13.47
N THR A 48 -9.78 0.98 14.52
CA THR A 48 -9.47 2.24 15.21
C THR A 48 -8.22 2.93 14.70
N ARG A 49 -7.39 2.22 13.92
CA ARG A 49 -6.18 2.76 13.32
C ARG A 49 -6.15 2.43 11.84
N ILE A 50 -5.68 3.40 11.07
CA ILE A 50 -5.52 3.32 9.63
C ILE A 50 -4.03 3.41 9.30
N LYS A 51 -3.58 2.57 8.37
CA LYS A 51 -2.27 2.65 7.74
C LYS A 51 -2.45 2.73 6.23
N VAL A 52 -1.76 3.67 5.59
CA VAL A 52 -1.82 3.87 4.14
C VAL A 52 -0.42 3.71 3.54
N LEU A 53 -0.31 2.87 2.51
CA LEU A 53 0.87 2.80 1.65
C LEU A 53 0.56 3.52 0.33
N VAL A 54 1.31 4.55 -0.01
CA VAL A 54 1.20 5.25 -1.30
C VAL A 54 2.35 4.78 -2.18
N TYR A 55 2.03 4.18 -3.33
CA TYR A 55 3.03 3.69 -4.27
C TYR A 55 3.25 4.74 -5.37
N PRO A 56 4.40 5.45 -5.37
CA PRO A 56 4.68 6.45 -6.38
C PRO A 56 4.94 5.77 -7.74
N ALA A 57 4.79 6.51 -8.82
CA ALA A 57 5.12 6.01 -10.15
C ALA A 57 6.62 5.97 -10.48
N LEU A 58 7.49 6.42 -9.55
CA LEU A 58 8.92 6.26 -9.68
C LEU A 58 9.33 4.80 -9.40
N ALA A 59 9.09 3.94 -10.37
CA ALA A 59 9.75 2.65 -10.50
C ALA A 59 10.41 2.59 -11.87
N THR A 60 11.44 3.41 -12.07
CA THR A 60 12.49 3.15 -13.07
C THR A 60 13.78 3.74 -12.50
N PRO A 61 14.70 2.93 -11.93
CA PRO A 61 16.10 3.29 -12.04
C PRO A 61 16.42 3.24 -13.54
N GLY A 62 16.79 4.38 -14.13
CA GLY A 62 17.25 4.42 -15.52
C GLY A 62 18.37 3.39 -15.74
N PRO A 63 18.58 2.93 -17.00
CA PRO A 63 19.63 1.97 -17.29
C PRO A 63 20.98 2.54 -16.82
N ARG A 64 21.75 1.72 -16.10
CA ARG A 64 23.15 2.02 -15.78
C ARG A 64 23.98 2.05 -17.05
#